data_AF-A0ABC8CXR7-F1
#
_entry.id   AF-A0ABC8CXR7-F1
#
_cell.length_a   1.000
_cell.length_b   1.000
_cell.length_c   1.000
_cell.angle_alpha   90.00
_cell.angle_beta   90.00
_cell.angle_gamma   90.00
#
_symmetry.space_group_name_H-M   'P 1'
#
loop_
_entity.id
_entity.type
_entity.pdbx_description
1 polymer ?
#
loop_
_entity_poly.entity_id
_entity_poly.type
_entity_poly.pdbx_seq_one_letter_code
_entity_poly.pdbx_strand_id
1 'polypeptide(L)'
;MLSNEVFKNGLKTLVIEFEDKGFKMSPKRADQWYKHIKKMNDDEFTKRINKVLETNSYPPVMADILNAQIDNRDKRTQEAYAALEHLKGGIEFD
;
A
#
# COMPACT_ATOMS: atom_id res chain seq x y z
N MET A 1 -4.92 -9.54 -5.46
CA MET A 1 -4.73 -10.06 -4.08
C MET A 1 -3.24 -10.14 -3.84
N LEU A 2 -2.78 -9.92 -2.59
CA LEU A 2 -1.36 -9.79 -2.29
C LEU A 2 -0.64 -11.12 -2.50
N SER A 3 0.31 -11.13 -3.44
CA SER A 3 1.13 -12.29 -3.71
C SER A 3 2.14 -12.53 -2.59
N ASN A 4 2.46 -13.80 -2.34
CA ASN A 4 3.45 -14.18 -1.34
C ASN A 4 4.83 -13.60 -1.64
N GLU A 5 5.18 -13.48 -2.93
CA GLU A 5 6.46 -12.91 -3.35
C GLU A 5 6.56 -11.43 -3.01
N VAL A 6 5.56 -10.63 -3.41
CA VAL A 6 5.53 -9.19 -3.12
C VAL A 6 5.50 -8.94 -1.62
N PHE A 7 4.73 -9.73 -0.86
CA PHE A 7 4.72 -9.65 0.61
C PHE A 7 6.10 -9.91 1.23
N LYS A 8 6.77 -11.00 0.82
CA LYS A 8 8.09 -11.36 1.35
C LYS A 8 9.14 -10.30 0.99
N ASN A 9 9.09 -9.77 -0.22
CA ASN A 9 10.01 -8.71 -0.66
C ASN A 9 9.79 -7.44 0.16
N GLY A 10 8.54 -7.01 0.38
CA GLY A 10 8.25 -5.85 1.24
C GLY A 10 8.73 -6.04 2.68
N LEU A 11 8.51 -7.23 3.28
CA LEU A 11 9.03 -7.53 4.62
C LEU A 11 10.55 -7.51 4.67
N LYS A 12 11.23 -8.03 3.64
CA LYS A 12 12.69 -8.00 3.56
C LYS A 12 13.21 -6.57 3.55
N THR A 13 12.58 -5.66 2.82
CA THR A 13 12.96 -4.25 2.80
C THR A 13 12.80 -3.61 4.18
N LEU A 14 11.68 -3.86 4.88
CA LEU A 14 11.50 -3.37 6.24
C LEU A 14 12.53 -3.95 7.23
N VAL A 15 12.91 -5.22 7.06
CA VAL A 15 13.98 -5.83 7.87
C VAL A 15 15.29 -5.10 7.66
N ILE A 16 15.70 -4.90 6.40
CA ILE A 16 16.96 -4.22 6.09
C ILE A 16 16.98 -2.79 6.63
N GLU A 17 15.90 -2.02 6.44
CA GLU A 17 15.85 -0.61 6.82
C GLU A 17 15.85 -0.38 8.35
N PHE A 18 15.23 -1.29 9.11
CA PHE A 18 15.00 -1.10 10.55
C PHE A 18 15.74 -2.12 11.43
N GLU A 19 16.68 -2.88 10.87
CA GLU A 19 17.45 -3.91 11.59
C GLU A 19 18.22 -3.31 12.77
N ASP A 20 18.90 -2.19 12.53
CA ASP A 20 19.68 -1.42 13.51
C ASP A 20 18.82 -0.88 14.66
N LYS A 21 17.52 -0.67 14.40
CA LYS A 21 16.51 -0.25 15.38
C LYS A 21 15.79 -1.43 16.04
N GLY A 22 16.22 -2.67 15.79
CA GLY A 22 15.71 -3.88 16.42
C GLY A 22 14.44 -4.45 15.78
N PHE A 23 14.09 -4.04 14.56
CA PHE A 23 12.97 -4.65 13.86
C PHE A 23 13.31 -6.09 13.48
N LYS A 24 12.52 -7.03 14.01
CA LYS A 24 12.65 -8.47 13.73
C LYS A 24 11.33 -9.04 13.25
N MET A 25 11.41 -9.80 12.16
CA MET A 25 10.27 -10.47 11.56
C MET A 25 10.43 -11.99 11.67
N SER A 26 9.76 -12.60 12.64
CA SER A 26 9.73 -14.06 12.76
C SER A 26 8.73 -14.67 11.75
N PRO A 27 8.90 -15.95 11.36
CA PRO A 27 7.96 -16.61 10.45
C PRO A 27 6.51 -16.57 10.94
N LYS A 28 6.28 -16.75 12.25
CA LYS A 28 4.94 -16.68 12.87
C LYS A 28 4.34 -15.28 12.76
N ARG A 29 5.14 -14.23 12.97
CA ARG A 29 4.70 -12.83 12.85
C ARG A 29 4.39 -12.48 11.39
N ALA A 30 5.22 -12.94 10.45
CA ALA A 30 5.00 -12.77 9.02
C ALA A 30 3.69 -13.44 8.56
N ASP A 31 3.42 -14.68 9.01
CA ASP A 31 2.16 -15.38 8.70
C ASP A 31 0.93 -14.64 9.25
N GLN A 32 1.01 -14.11 10.47
CA GLN A 32 -0.05 -13.26 11.04
C GLN A 32 -0.29 -12.02 10.17
N TRP A 33 0.76 -11.29 9.82
CA TRP A 33 0.65 -10.10 8.98
C TRP A 33 0.04 -10.42 7.62
N TYR A 34 0.48 -11.51 6.98
CA TYR A 34 -0.06 -11.92 5.69
C TYR A 34 -1.56 -12.21 5.76
N LYS A 35 -2.03 -12.93 6.80
CA LYS A 35 -3.47 -13.23 6.98
C LYS A 35 -4.35 -11.98 7.04
N HIS A 36 -3.86 -10.90 7.65
CA HIS A 36 -4.59 -9.65 7.77
C HIS A 36 -4.49 -8.77 6.53
N ILE A 37 -3.33 -8.76 5.85
CA ILE A 37 -3.05 -7.85 4.74
C ILE A 37 -3.41 -8.48 3.38
N LYS A 38 -3.56 -9.82 3.27
CA LYS A 38 -3.71 -10.53 1.98
C LYS A 38 -4.79 -9.99 1.03
N LYS A 39 -5.83 -9.33 1.54
CA LYS A 39 -6.91 -8.74 0.73
C LYS A 39 -6.46 -7.53 -0.09
N MET A 40 -5.38 -6.86 0.33
CA MET A 40 -4.71 -5.79 -0.42
C MET A 40 -4.17 -6.33 -1.76
N ASN A 41 -3.97 -5.47 -2.74
CA ASN A 41 -3.28 -5.84 -3.99
C ASN A 41 -1.78 -5.48 -3.92
N ASP A 42 -0.99 -6.03 -4.84
CA ASP A 42 0.48 -5.89 -4.87
C ASP A 42 0.95 -4.43 -5.01
N ASP A 43 0.29 -3.66 -5.88
CA ASP A 43 0.61 -2.23 -6.11
C ASP A 43 0.36 -1.40 -4.84
N GLU A 44 -0.82 -1.55 -4.24
CA GLU A 44 -1.19 -0.86 -3.02
C GLU A 44 -0.27 -1.21 -1.85
N PHE A 45 0.08 -2.50 -1.69
CA PHE A 45 1.01 -2.94 -0.67
C PHE A 45 2.39 -2.31 -0.87
N THR A 46 2.91 -2.34 -2.09
CA THR A 46 4.21 -1.75 -2.43
C THR A 46 4.25 -0.25 -2.11
N LYS A 47 3.21 0.49 -2.49
CA LYS A 47 3.09 1.92 -2.18
C LYS A 47 3.08 2.20 -0.68
N ARG A 48 2.37 1.37 0.09
CA ARG A 48 2.31 1.50 1.56
C ARG A 48 3.64 1.16 2.24
N ILE A 49 4.36 0.15 1.75
CA ILE A 49 5.73 -0.16 2.21
C ILE A 49 6.64 1.03 1.97
N ASN A 50 6.65 1.58 0.75
CA ASN A 50 7.46 2.76 0.43
C ASN A 50 7.10 3.94 1.33
N LYS A 51 5.80 4.16 1.57
CA LYS A 51 5.36 5.23 2.45
C LYS A 51 5.87 5.05 3.89
N VAL A 52 5.81 3.83 4.42
CA VAL A 52 6.36 3.50 5.74
C VAL A 52 7.86 3.76 5.80
N LEU A 53 8.62 3.37 4.77
CA LEU A 53 10.06 3.62 4.69
C LEU A 53 10.36 5.13 4.70
N GLU A 54 9.55 5.94 4.02
CA GLU A 54 9.72 7.40 3.98
C GLU A 54 9.38 8.10 5.30
N THR A 55 8.38 7.59 6.04
CA THR A 55 7.80 8.35 7.16
C THR A 55 8.14 7.81 8.54
N ASN A 56 8.47 6.53 8.67
CA ASN A 56 8.68 5.93 9.98
C ASN A 56 10.12 6.10 10.43
N SER A 57 10.32 6.77 11.57
CA SER A 57 11.63 6.81 12.23
C SER A 57 11.93 5.55 13.06
N TYR A 58 10.89 4.81 13.45
CA TYR A 58 10.95 3.64 14.35
C TYR A 58 10.51 2.34 13.64
N PRO A 59 10.89 1.16 14.18
CA PRO A 59 10.43 -0.14 13.69
C PRO A 59 8.92 -0.18 13.48
N PRO A 60 8.44 -0.45 12.25
CA PRO A 60 7.01 -0.39 11.97
C PRO A 60 6.26 -1.58 12.58
N VAL A 61 4.97 -1.38 12.81
CA VAL A 61 3.99 -2.42 13.09
C VAL A 61 3.04 -2.60 11.90
N MET A 62 2.25 -3.68 11.91
CA MET A 62 1.32 -3.98 10.83
C MET A 62 0.34 -2.82 10.54
N ALA A 63 -0.06 -2.12 11.60
CA ALA A 63 -0.97 -0.99 11.51
C ALA A 63 -0.38 0.17 10.70
N ASP A 64 0.94 0.38 10.73
CA ASP A 64 1.58 1.45 9.97
C ASP A 64 1.43 1.22 8.47
N ILE A 65 1.56 -0.03 8.02
CA ILE A 65 1.34 -0.40 6.61
C ILE A 65 -0.16 -0.26 6.25
N LEU A 66 -1.05 -0.73 7.12
CA LEU A 66 -2.51 -0.67 6.91
C LEU A 66 -3.08 0.74 6.95
N ASN A 67 -2.40 1.68 7.60
CA ASN A 67 -2.84 3.07 7.74
C ASN A 67 -1.98 4.07 6.94
N ALA A 68 -0.92 3.60 6.28
CA ALA A 68 -0.08 4.43 5.45
C ALA A 68 -0.91 5.15 4.38
N GLN A 69 -0.90 6.49 4.45
CA GLN A 69 -1.59 7.32 3.48
C GLN A 69 -0.77 7.38 2.20
N ILE A 70 -1.20 6.58 1.22
CA ILE A 70 -0.69 6.65 -0.13
C ILE A 70 -1.39 7.78 -0.88
N ASP A 71 -0.61 8.58 -1.60
CA ASP A 71 -1.14 9.67 -2.37
C ASP A 71 -1.90 9.14 -3.59
N ASN A 72 -3.24 9.25 -3.54
CA ASN A 72 -4.13 8.79 -4.60
C ASN A 72 -4.56 9.93 -5.52
N ARG A 73 -3.83 11.06 -5.56
CA ARG A 73 -4.15 12.21 -6.42
C ARG A 73 -4.33 11.81 -7.89
N ASP A 74 -3.51 10.90 -8.42
CA ASP A 74 -3.63 10.44 -9.82
C ASP A 74 -4.93 9.67 -10.08
N LYS A 75 -5.33 8.78 -9.18
CA LYS A 75 -6.62 8.05 -9.32
C LYS A 75 -7.81 8.99 -9.28
N ARG A 76 -7.84 9.92 -8.32
CA ARG A 76 -8.93 10.91 -8.22
C ARG A 76 -8.99 11.81 -9.45
N THR A 77 -7.84 12.15 -10.00
CA THR A 77 -7.73 12.96 -11.21
C THR A 77 -8.25 12.20 -12.43
N GLN A 78 -7.87 10.92 -12.58
CA GLN A 78 -8.39 10.05 -13.63
C GLN A 78 -9.90 9.80 -13.52
N GLU A 79 -10.41 9.55 -12.31
CA GLU A 79 -11.85 9.40 -12.04
C GLU A 79 -12.62 10.68 -12.36
N ALA A 80 -12.08 11.84 -12.00
CA ALA A 80 -12.66 13.14 -12.35
C ALA A 80 -12.69 13.36 -13.87
N TYR A 81 -11.62 13.04 -14.59
CA TYR A 81 -11.60 13.12 -16.05
C TYR A 81 -12.61 12.18 -16.70
N ALA A 82 -12.68 10.92 -16.25
CA ALA A 82 -13.66 9.95 -16.75
C ALA A 82 -15.11 10.40 -16.49
N ALA A 83 -15.41 10.94 -15.30
CA ALA A 83 -16.73 11.49 -14.99
C ALA A 83 -17.09 12.68 -15.89
N LEU A 84 -16.13 13.56 -16.19
CA LEU A 84 -16.32 14.68 -17.10
C LEU A 84 -16.55 14.24 -18.56
N GLU A 85 -15.90 13.17 -19.02
CA GLU A 85 -16.14 12.61 -20.36
C GLU A 85 -17.56 12.03 -20.50
N HIS A 86 -18.07 11.33 -19.48
CA HIS A 86 -19.46 10.85 -19.47
C HIS A 86 -20.48 12.00 -19.54
N LEU A 87 -20.19 13.14 -18.91
CA LEU A 87 -21.06 14.32 -18.96
C LEU A 87 -21.05 15.02 -20.33
N LYS A 88 -19.95 14.90 -21.10
CA LYS A 88 -19.85 15.47 -22.46
C LYS A 88 -20.70 14.75 -23.50
N GLY A 89 -21.05 13.48 -23.28
CA GLY A 89 -21.84 12.66 -24.21
C GLY A 89 -23.35 12.67 -23.99
N GLY A 90 -23.87 13.45 -23.03
CA GLY A 90 -25.26 13.36 -22.55
C GLY A 90 -26.06 14.65 -22.56
N ILE A 91 -25.64 15.68 -23.31
CA ILE A 91 -26.46 16.88 -23.50
C ILE A 91 -26.92 16.92 -24.96
N GLU A 92 -27.93 16.12 -25.27
CA GLU A 92 -28.84 16.46 -26.37
C GLU A 92 -29.78 17.53 -25.80
N PHE A 93 -29.66 18.76 -26.30
CA PHE A 93 -30.66 19.79 -26.08
C PHE A 93 -31.82 19.52 -27.04
N ASP A 94 -32.96 19.14 -26.48
CA ASP A 94 -34.26 19.17 -27.18
C ASP A 94 -34.63 20.60 -27.62
#